data_AF-A0AAD7PG32-F1
#
_entry.id   AF-A0AAD7PG32-F1
#
_cell.length_a   1.000
_cell.length_b   1.000
_cell.length_c   1.000
_cell.angle_alpha   90.00
_cell.angle_beta   90.00
_cell.angle_gamma   90.00
#
_symmetry.space_group_name_H-M   'P 1'
#
loop_
_entity.id
_entity.type
_entity.pdbx_description
1 polymer ?
#
loop_
_entity_poly.entity_id
_entity_poly.type
_entity_poly.pdbx_seq_one_letter_code
_entity_poly.pdbx_strand_id
1 'polypeptide(L)'
;MIIPVRCFTCGKVIGNKWDQYLDLLQADYTEGDALDALQLVRYCCRRMLMTHVDLIEKLLNYNSNLSFSASLNHLLCLRLSLYLSVCLACPCRPVHVMQFALIVCF
;
A
#
# COMPACT_ATOMS: atom_id res chain seq x y z
N MET A 1 -8.73 -4.31 -4.10
CA MET A 1 -9.40 -2.97 -4.11
C MET A 1 -10.13 -2.83 -2.79
N ILE A 2 -10.31 -1.62 -2.25
CA ILE A 2 -10.66 -1.38 -0.83
C ILE A 2 -11.91 -2.16 -0.40
N ILE A 3 -11.90 -2.64 0.86
CA ILE A 3 -12.99 -3.37 1.51
C ILE A 3 -14.29 -2.55 1.48
N PRO A 4 -15.44 -3.17 1.17
CA PRO A 4 -16.71 -2.47 1.26
C PRO A 4 -17.03 -2.09 2.71
N VAL A 5 -17.30 -0.81 2.96
CA VAL A 5 -17.61 -0.25 4.29
C VAL A 5 -18.75 -1.01 4.98
N ARG A 6 -19.73 -1.49 4.21
CA ARG A 6 -20.87 -2.31 4.63
C ARG A 6 -20.95 -3.58 3.77
N CYS A 7 -21.43 -4.68 4.33
CA CYS A 7 -21.76 -5.87 3.54
C CYS A 7 -22.94 -5.61 2.59
N PHE A 8 -22.81 -6.04 1.32
CA PHE A 8 -23.86 -5.92 0.30
C PHE A 8 -25.18 -6.64 0.66
N THR A 9 -25.14 -7.71 1.46
CA THR A 9 -26.34 -8.46 1.87
C THR A 9 -26.82 -8.10 3.27
N CYS A 10 -25.91 -8.07 4.26
CA CYS A 10 -26.30 -7.94 5.66
C CYS A 10 -26.34 -6.49 6.18
N GLY A 11 -25.85 -5.50 5.42
CA GLY A 11 -25.75 -4.09 5.84
C GLY A 11 -24.82 -3.82 7.03
N LYS A 12 -24.31 -4.86 7.71
CA LYS A 12 -23.38 -4.77 8.84
C LYS A 12 -22.09 -4.06 8.42
N VAL A 13 -21.54 -3.26 9.33
CA VAL A 13 -20.23 -2.62 9.17
C VAL A 13 -19.13 -3.68 9.14
N ILE A 14 -18.25 -3.59 8.15
CA ILE A 14 -17.14 -4.54 7.96
C ILE A 14 -15.79 -3.82 7.88
N GLY A 15 -15.72 -2.65 7.26
CA GLY A 15 -14.43 -1.96 7.03
C GLY A 15 -13.59 -1.68 8.29
N ASN A 16 -14.20 -1.66 9.48
CA ASN A 16 -13.52 -1.45 10.76
C ASN A 16 -12.97 -2.74 11.42
N LYS A 17 -13.06 -3.89 10.74
CA LYS A 17 -12.66 -5.22 11.27
C LYS A 17 -11.48 -5.85 10.55
N TRP A 18 -10.96 -5.20 9.49
CA TRP A 18 -9.89 -5.76 8.67
C TRP A 18 -8.56 -5.80 9.39
N ASP A 19 -8.17 -4.69 10.01
CA ASP A 19 -6.90 -4.59 10.74
C ASP A 19 -6.86 -5.65 11.84
N GLN A 20 -7.95 -5.78 12.62
CA GLN A 20 -8.13 -6.83 13.62
C GLN A 20 -8.09 -8.26 13.05
N TYR A 21 -8.53 -8.47 11.79
CA TYR A 21 -8.42 -9.76 11.13
C TYR A 21 -6.97 -10.08 10.75
N LEU A 22 -6.23 -9.08 10.26
CA LEU A 22 -4.79 -9.22 9.97
C LEU A 22 -3.98 -9.47 11.25
N ASP A 23 -4.26 -8.76 12.34
CA ASP A 23 -3.63 -8.97 13.65
C ASP A 23 -3.84 -10.41 14.17
N LEU A 24 -5.04 -10.96 14.00
CA LEU A 24 -5.36 -12.34 14.38
C LEU A 24 -4.63 -13.37 13.51
N LEU A 25 -4.51 -13.13 12.19
CA LEU A 25 -3.74 -14.00 11.29
C LEU A 25 -2.22 -13.94 11.58
N GLN A 26 -1.69 -12.79 12.00
CA GLN A 26 -0.31 -12.66 12.47
C GLN A 26 -0.05 -13.38 13.81
N ALA A 27 -1.11 -13.62 14.59
CA ALA A 27 -1.07 -14.39 15.83
C ALA A 27 -1.36 -15.90 15.62
N ASP A 28 -1.17 -16.41 14.41
CA ASP A 28 -1.33 -17.82 14.01
C ASP A 28 -2.73 -18.43 14.26
N TYR A 29 -3.80 -17.60 14.32
CA TYR A 29 -5.17 -18.10 14.38
C TYR A 29 -5.63 -18.69 13.04
N THR A 30 -6.53 -19.68 13.08
CA THR A 30 -7.20 -20.14 11.85
C THR A 30 -8.15 -19.07 11.31
N GLU A 31 -8.31 -19.01 9.99
CA GLU A 31 -9.20 -18.07 9.31
C GLU A 31 -10.65 -18.14 9.82
N GLY A 32 -11.11 -19.35 10.19
CA GLY A 32 -12.42 -19.59 10.77
C GLY A 32 -12.56 -18.95 12.15
N ASP A 33 -11.64 -19.28 13.06
CA ASP A 33 -11.65 -18.82 14.45
C ASP A 33 -11.50 -17.28 14.52
N ALA A 34 -10.68 -16.70 13.65
CA ALA A 34 -10.52 -15.24 13.55
C ALA A 34 -11.84 -14.54 13.14
N LEU A 35 -12.60 -15.12 12.21
CA LEU A 35 -13.93 -14.60 11.82
C LEU A 35 -14.98 -14.75 12.92
N ASP A 36 -14.85 -15.79 13.77
CA ASP A 36 -15.70 -16.00 14.94
C ASP A 36 -15.38 -15.04 16.08
N ALA A 37 -14.09 -14.79 16.38
CA ALA A 37 -13.65 -13.75 17.31
C ALA A 37 -14.17 -12.36 16.92
N LEU A 38 -14.22 -12.06 15.61
CA LEU A 38 -14.79 -10.82 15.06
C LEU A 38 -16.34 -10.78 15.05
N GLN A 39 -17.02 -11.77 15.62
CA GLN A 39 -18.49 -11.87 15.70
C GLN A 39 -19.18 -11.80 14.32
N LEU A 40 -18.63 -12.48 13.31
CA LEU A 40 -19.17 -12.53 11.94
C LEU A 40 -19.96 -13.80 11.66
N VAL A 41 -20.96 -14.09 12.51
CA VAL A 41 -21.77 -15.33 12.45
C VAL A 41 -22.35 -15.63 11.06
N ARG A 42 -22.81 -14.61 10.31
CA ARG A 42 -23.44 -14.77 8.99
C ARG A 42 -22.43 -14.92 7.85
N TYR A 43 -22.59 -15.97 7.04
CA TYR A 43 -21.76 -16.29 5.86
C TYR A 43 -21.61 -15.12 4.86
N CYS A 44 -22.66 -14.32 4.65
CA CYS A 44 -22.61 -13.19 3.72
C CYS A 44 -21.65 -12.08 4.19
N CYS A 45 -21.55 -11.87 5.51
CA CYS A 45 -20.60 -10.93 6.09
C CYS A 45 -19.17 -11.52 6.09
N ARG A 46 -18.99 -12.85 6.32
CA ARG A 46 -17.66 -13.53 6.22
C ARG A 46 -17.04 -13.47 4.83
N ARG A 47 -17.84 -13.71 3.77
CA ARG A 47 -17.38 -13.66 2.36
C ARG A 47 -16.61 -12.37 2.05
N MET A 48 -17.03 -11.24 2.62
CA MET A 48 -16.44 -9.93 2.33
C MET A 48 -15.01 -9.76 2.83
N LEU A 49 -14.58 -10.49 3.87
CA LEU A 49 -13.17 -10.51 4.31
C LEU A 49 -12.40 -11.63 3.59
N MET A 50 -12.98 -12.84 3.57
CA MET A 50 -12.32 -14.04 3.06
C MET A 50 -11.95 -13.98 1.57
N THR A 51 -12.71 -13.26 0.74
CA THR A 51 -12.39 -13.06 -0.69
C THR A 51 -11.79 -11.70 -1.01
N HIS A 52 -11.37 -10.94 0.00
CA HIS A 52 -10.80 -9.60 -0.21
C HIS A 52 -9.31 -9.67 -0.55
N VAL A 53 -8.87 -8.81 -1.46
CA VAL A 53 -7.47 -8.70 -1.87
C VAL A 53 -7.08 -7.22 -1.97
N ASP A 54 -6.13 -6.81 -1.13
CA ASP A 54 -5.59 -5.46 -1.10
C ASP A 54 -4.63 -5.18 -2.27
N LEU A 55 -5.23 -4.87 -3.42
CA LEU A 55 -4.51 -4.41 -4.60
C LEU A 55 -4.09 -2.92 -4.53
N ILE A 56 -4.42 -2.17 -3.46
CA ILE A 56 -4.15 -0.73 -3.38
C ILE A 56 -2.65 -0.45 -3.34
N GLU A 57 -1.90 -1.16 -2.49
CA GLU A 57 -0.45 -1.04 -2.37
C GLU A 57 0.25 -1.23 -3.72
N LYS A 58 -0.19 -2.24 -4.48
CA LYS A 58 0.32 -2.52 -5.83
C LYS A 58 -0.03 -1.41 -6.80
N LEU A 59 -1.25 -0.86 -6.74
CA LEU A 59 -1.71 0.24 -7.62
C LEU A 59 -1.01 1.58 -7.33
N LEU A 60 -0.71 1.89 -6.07
CA LEU A 60 0.04 3.10 -5.68
C LEU A 60 1.43 3.15 -6.34
N ASN A 61 2.06 1.99 -6.53
CA ASN A 61 3.38 1.86 -7.14
C ASN A 61 3.42 2.12 -8.65
N TYR A 62 2.26 2.23 -9.34
CA TYR A 62 2.19 2.50 -10.79
C TYR A 62 1.98 3.97 -11.14
N ASN A 63 2.09 4.90 -10.19
CA ASN A 63 1.95 6.33 -10.48
C ASN A 63 3.08 6.83 -11.39
N SER A 64 2.77 7.01 -12.68
CA SER A 64 3.73 7.39 -13.72
C SER A 64 4.20 8.85 -13.67
N ASN A 65 3.64 9.69 -12.77
CA ASN A 65 3.94 11.12 -12.70
C ASN A 65 4.05 11.70 -11.27
N LEU A 66 4.29 10.88 -10.24
CA LEU A 66 4.83 11.40 -8.96
C LEU A 66 6.29 11.00 -8.77
N SER A 67 7.16 11.88 -9.26
CA SER A 67 8.54 11.99 -8.80
C SER A 67 8.58 12.26 -7.29
N PHE A 68 8.98 11.24 -6.54
CA PHE A 68 9.98 11.29 -5.46
C PHE A 68 10.23 12.68 -4.83
N SER A 69 9.23 13.22 -4.12
CA SER A 69 9.32 14.54 -3.46
C SER A 69 8.68 14.57 -2.05
N ALA A 70 8.56 13.41 -1.40
CA ALA A 70 8.00 13.29 -0.06
C ALA A 70 8.84 12.47 0.95
N SER A 71 10.00 11.92 0.56
CA SER A 71 10.84 11.11 1.48
C SER A 71 12.35 11.38 1.33
N LEU A 72 12.78 12.64 1.44
CA LEU A 72 14.13 12.96 1.91
C LEU A 72 14.30 14.34 2.61
N ASN A 73 13.20 15.03 2.93
CA ASN A 73 13.22 16.36 3.56
C ASN A 73 13.25 16.31 5.10
N HIS A 74 14.14 15.49 5.68
CA HIS A 74 14.53 15.64 7.09
C HIS A 74 16.05 15.50 7.34
N LEU A 75 16.87 15.14 6.34
CA LEU A 75 18.34 15.00 6.51
C LEU A 75 19.19 15.87 5.57
N LEU A 76 18.62 16.54 4.55
CA LEU A 76 19.39 17.27 3.52
C LEU A 76 19.34 18.81 3.59
N CYS A 77 18.67 19.36 4.61
CA CYS A 77 18.49 20.82 4.74
C CYS A 77 19.81 21.58 5.06
N LEU A 78 20.87 20.91 5.53
CA LEU A 78 22.16 21.55 5.86
C LEU A 78 23.20 21.63 4.73
N ARG A 79 22.94 21.12 3.51
CA ARG A 79 23.95 21.10 2.42
C ARG A 79 23.58 21.75 1.09
N LEU A 80 22.38 22.34 0.95
CA LEU A 80 21.88 22.81 -0.35
C LEU A 80 21.76 24.33 -0.53
N SER A 81 22.50 25.13 0.24
CA SER A 81 22.54 26.60 0.13
C SER A 81 23.33 27.15 -1.07
N LEU A 82 23.90 26.30 -1.92
CA LEU A 82 24.99 26.68 -2.85
C LEU A 82 24.82 26.25 -4.32
N TYR A 83 23.68 25.64 -4.70
CA TYR A 83 23.43 25.15 -6.07
C TYR A 83 22.14 25.70 -6.72
N LEU A 84 21.60 26.80 -6.20
CA LEU A 84 20.28 27.35 -6.57
C LEU A 84 20.28 28.26 -7.82
N SER A 85 20.96 27.88 -8.92
CA SER A 85 21.12 28.81 -10.06
C SER A 85 21.16 28.24 -11.49
N VAL A 86 20.97 26.92 -11.73
CA VAL A 86 21.20 26.35 -13.09
C VAL A 86 20.07 25.47 -13.67
N CYS A 87 19.00 25.13 -12.94
CA CYS A 87 18.04 24.09 -13.40
C CYS A 87 16.54 24.48 -13.48
N LEU A 88 16.21 25.69 -13.96
CA LEU A 88 14.87 25.98 -14.51
C LEU A 88 14.81 25.69 -16.02
N ALA A 89 14.87 24.41 -16.43
CA ALA A 89 14.35 23.90 -17.71
C ALA A 89 14.60 22.39 -17.89
N CYS A 90 13.55 21.56 -17.79
CA CYS A 90 13.17 20.50 -18.76
C CYS A 90 12.18 19.47 -18.16
N PRO A 91 10.89 19.49 -18.54
CA PRO A 91 9.95 18.42 -18.25
C PRO A 91 9.87 17.41 -19.41
N CYS A 92 10.80 16.44 -19.45
CA CYS A 92 10.79 15.19 -20.27
C CYS A 92 11.95 14.27 -19.80
N ARG A 93 11.96 12.93 -19.99
CA ARG A 93 10.96 11.93 -20.47
C ARG A 93 11.26 10.58 -19.74
N PRO A 94 10.36 9.57 -19.72
CA PRO A 94 10.45 8.44 -18.79
C PRO A 94 11.06 7.14 -19.36
N VAL A 95 11.46 6.25 -18.45
CA VAL A 95 11.76 4.78 -18.54
C VAL A 95 12.15 4.14 -19.89
N HIS A 96 13.45 3.78 -20.06
CA HIS A 96 13.94 2.42 -20.41
C HIS A 96 15.47 2.39 -20.73
N VAL A 97 16.38 2.29 -19.74
CA VAL A 97 17.79 1.91 -19.98
C VAL A 97 18.39 1.16 -18.78
N MET A 98 18.77 -0.12 -18.97
CA MET A 98 19.79 -0.92 -18.24
C MET A 98 19.66 -1.09 -16.71
N GLN A 99 19.70 -2.28 -16.11
CA GLN A 99 20.11 -3.63 -16.51
C GLN A 99 21.58 -3.82 -16.96
N PHE A 100 22.47 -2.91 -16.57
CA PHE A 100 23.93 -3.08 -16.66
C PHE A 100 24.63 -2.37 -15.48
N ALA A 101 24.48 -2.92 -14.29
CA ALA A 101 25.17 -2.46 -13.07
C ALA A 101 25.47 -3.62 -12.09
N LEU A 102 25.63 -4.83 -12.61
CA LEU A 102 26.03 -6.04 -11.85
C LEU A 102 27.45 -6.49 -12.24
N ILE A 103 28.23 -5.57 -12.81
CA ILE A 103 29.67 -5.71 -13.11
C ILE A 103 30.34 -4.40 -12.67
N VAL A 104 30.52 -4.25 -11.36
CA VAL A 104 31.63 -3.59 -10.62
C VAL A 104 31.21 -3.62 -9.14
N CYS A 105 31.49 -4.74 -8.44
CA CYS A 105 31.72 -4.91 -6.99
C CYS A 105 31.41 -6.36 -6.59
N PHE A 106 32.46 -7.19 -6.57
CA PHE A 106 32.49 -8.65 -6.36
C PHE A 106 31.97 -9.51 -7.52
#